data_AF-A0A0C3A756-F1
#
_entry.id   AF-A0A0C3A756-F1
#
_cell.length_a   1.000
_cell.length_b   1.000
_cell.length_c   1.000
_cell.angle_alpha   90.00
_cell.angle_beta   90.00
_cell.angle_gamma   90.00
#
_symmetry.space_group_name_H-M   'P 1'
#
loop_
_entity.id
_entity.type
_entity.pdbx_description
1 polymer ?
#
loop_
_entity_poly.entity_id
_entity_poly.type
_entity_poly.pdbx_seq_one_letter_code
_entity_poly.pdbx_strand_id
1 'polypeptide(L)'
;MWKPANAAVLPTLAQVLDTKKTIEDTELRLSEAFRLLKQTECLIASLQKDLTEQRAWISPERKLHSDILTTIFDICGAEDSDSLLNIARVSRKWRAIVLGTTRVWSYLRFHNHANTSAVQACFERSNPLPLH
;
A
#
# COMPACT_ATOMS: atom_id res chain seq x y z
N MET A 1 -36.54 8.74 7.92
CA MET A 1 -37.13 7.74 6.99
C MET A 1 -38.47 8.28 6.52
N TRP A 2 -38.61 8.62 5.24
CA TRP A 2 -39.90 9.00 4.68
C TRP A 2 -40.84 7.79 4.71
N LYS A 3 -42.06 7.98 5.20
CA LYS A 3 -43.12 6.96 5.22
C LYS A 3 -44.42 7.62 4.74
N PRO A 4 -45.13 7.08 3.75
CA PRO A 4 -46.45 7.59 3.41
C PRO A 4 -47.41 7.32 4.57
N ALA A 5 -48.24 8.31 4.91
CA ALA A 5 -49.18 8.23 6.04
C ALA A 5 -50.26 7.14 5.88
N ASN A 6 -50.51 6.66 4.66
CA ASN A 6 -51.44 5.56 4.39
C ASN A 6 -51.11 4.87 3.06
N ALA A 7 -50.58 3.64 3.08
CA ALA A 7 -50.15 2.92 1.88
C ALA A 7 -51.31 2.46 0.97
N ALA A 8 -52.57 2.54 1.45
CA ALA A 8 -53.76 2.10 0.75
C ALA A 8 -54.48 3.21 -0.06
N VAL A 9 -54.03 4.46 0.03
CA VAL A 9 -54.65 5.61 -0.66
C VAL A 9 -53.81 6.00 -1.87
N LEU A 10 -54.43 6.06 -3.05
CA LEU A 10 -53.76 6.51 -4.28
C LEU A 10 -53.36 8.00 -4.15
N PRO A 11 -52.10 8.36 -4.41
CA PRO A 11 -51.65 9.73 -4.29
C PRO A 11 -52.28 10.62 -5.36
N THR A 12 -52.63 11.85 -4.98
CA THR A 12 -53.11 12.87 -5.92
C THR A 12 -51.97 13.32 -6.83
N LEU A 13 -52.27 13.76 -8.06
CA LEU A 13 -51.27 14.24 -9.03
C LEU A 13 -50.30 15.28 -8.43
N ALA A 14 -50.80 16.19 -7.58
CA ALA A 14 -49.98 17.18 -6.88
C ALA A 14 -48.96 16.54 -5.92
N GLN A 15 -49.35 15.48 -5.19
CA GLN A 15 -48.47 14.74 -4.30
C GLN A 15 -47.41 13.96 -5.10
N VAL A 16 -47.78 13.43 -6.26
CA VAL A 16 -46.83 12.76 -7.17
C VAL A 16 -45.78 13.75 -7.69
N LEU A 17 -46.20 14.95 -8.12
CA LEU A 17 -45.28 15.99 -8.58
C LEU A 17 -44.34 16.48 -7.47
N ASP A 18 -44.87 16.71 -6.27
CA ASP A 18 -44.07 17.13 -5.11
C ASP A 18 -43.06 16.04 -4.69
N THR A 19 -43.51 14.77 -4.67
CA THR A 19 -42.63 13.64 -4.36
C THR A 19 -41.54 13.48 -5.43
N LYS A 20 -41.84 13.68 -6.71
CA LYS A 20 -40.81 13.67 -7.77
C LYS A 20 -39.77 14.76 -7.57
N LYS A 21 -40.20 15.97 -7.24
CA LYS A 21 -39.29 17.10 -6.98
C LYS A 21 -38.39 16.83 -5.77
N THR A 22 -38.93 16.23 -4.71
CA THR A 22 -38.12 15.86 -3.53
C THR A 22 -37.16 14.72 -3.85
N ILE A 23 -37.55 13.74 -4.67
CA ILE A 23 -36.63 12.70 -5.18
C ILE A 23 -35.48 13.35 -5.95
N GLU A 24 -35.77 14.21 -6.92
CA GLU A 24 -34.75 14.90 -7.72
C GLU A 24 -33.78 15.71 -6.86
N ASP A 25 -34.29 16.47 -5.87
CA ASP A 25 -33.44 17.21 -4.91
C ASP A 25 -32.55 16.25 -4.09
N THR A 26 -33.11 15.14 -3.60
CA THR A 26 -32.34 14.16 -2.83
C THR A 26 -31.28 13.45 -3.67
N GLU A 27 -31.58 13.13 -4.94
CA GLU A 27 -30.63 12.54 -5.88
C GLU A 27 -29.49 13.52 -6.19
N LEU A 28 -29.81 14.80 -6.39
CA LEU A 28 -28.82 15.85 -6.59
C LEU A 28 -27.88 15.94 -5.39
N ARG A 29 -28.43 16.01 -4.17
CA ARG A 29 -27.65 16.08 -2.92
C ARG A 29 -26.79 14.83 -2.71
N LEU A 30 -27.30 13.66 -3.07
CA LEU A 30 -26.57 12.40 -3.01
C LEU A 30 -25.41 12.39 -4.02
N SER A 31 -25.62 12.87 -5.24
CA SER A 31 -24.55 13.00 -6.25
C SER A 31 -23.44 13.94 -5.80
N GLU A 32 -23.80 15.06 -5.15
CA GLU A 32 -22.84 16.00 -4.61
C GLU A 32 -22.04 15.41 -3.45
N ALA A 33 -22.70 14.69 -2.54
CA ALA A 33 -22.05 13.99 -1.44
C ALA A 33 -21.04 12.95 -1.95
N PHE A 34 -21.38 12.18 -2.99
CA PHE A 34 -20.45 11.24 -3.63
C PHE A 34 -19.25 11.94 -4.26
N ARG A 35 -19.46 13.08 -4.92
CA ARG A 35 -18.37 13.89 -5.48
C ARG A 35 -17.41 14.36 -4.39
N LEU A 36 -17.94 14.86 -3.26
CA LEU A 36 -17.13 15.31 -2.12
C LEU A 36 -16.37 14.16 -1.46
N LEU A 37 -17.01 13.00 -1.29
CA LEU A 37 -16.35 11.79 -0.79
C LEU A 37 -15.17 11.44 -1.70
N LYS A 38 -15.36 11.45 -3.02
CA LYS A 38 -14.29 11.11 -3.95
C LYS A 38 -13.12 12.10 -3.88
N GLN A 39 -13.41 13.39 -3.78
CA GLN A 39 -12.38 14.42 -3.58
C GLN A 39 -11.60 14.21 -2.28
N THR A 40 -12.31 13.83 -1.21
CA THR A 40 -11.71 13.55 0.10
C THR A 40 -10.81 12.33 0.04
N GLU A 41 -11.22 11.24 -0.62
CA GLU A 41 -10.36 10.07 -0.85
C GLU A 41 -9.07 10.43 -1.60
N CYS A 42 -9.18 11.23 -2.67
CA CYS A 42 -8.01 11.69 -3.42
C CYS A 42 -7.06 12.53 -2.56
N LEU A 43 -7.61 13.43 -1.72
CA LEU A 43 -6.81 14.22 -0.80
C LEU A 43 -6.11 13.35 0.24
N ILE A 44 -6.81 12.37 0.83
CA ILE A 44 -6.24 11.41 1.77
C ILE A 44 -5.09 10.65 1.12
N ALA A 45 -5.27 10.14 -0.09
CA ALA A 45 -4.22 9.42 -0.81
C ALA A 45 -2.98 10.31 -1.08
N SER A 46 -3.20 11.58 -1.44
CA SER A 46 -2.11 12.56 -1.62
C SER A 46 -1.35 12.80 -0.31
N LEU A 47 -2.06 13.07 0.79
CA LEU A 47 -1.44 13.34 2.08
C LEU A 47 -0.70 12.11 2.63
N GLN A 48 -1.23 10.91 2.41
CA GLN A 48 -0.53 9.67 2.76
C GLN A 48 0.78 9.54 1.98
N LYS A 49 0.76 9.83 0.67
CA LYS A 49 1.96 9.85 -0.16
C LYS A 49 2.98 10.86 0.37
N ASP A 50 2.57 12.10 0.62
CA ASP A 50 3.45 13.15 1.13
C ASP A 50 4.08 12.76 2.49
N LEU A 51 3.29 12.18 3.40
CA LEU A 51 3.80 11.67 4.67
C LEU A 51 4.80 10.54 4.47
N THR A 52 4.57 9.62 3.55
CA THR A 52 5.52 8.54 3.26
C THR A 52 6.83 9.08 2.69
N GLU A 53 6.78 10.10 1.83
CA GLU A 53 7.96 10.75 1.26
C GLU A 53 8.75 11.53 2.32
N GLN A 54 8.07 12.26 3.20
CA GLN A 54 8.71 12.97 4.32
C GLN A 54 9.34 12.00 5.32
N ARG A 55 8.65 10.92 5.68
CA ARG A 55 9.20 9.86 6.55
C ARG A 55 10.43 9.21 5.90
N ALA A 56 10.36 8.92 4.61
CA ALA A 56 11.51 8.41 3.87
C ALA A 56 12.67 9.44 3.85
N TRP A 57 12.38 10.74 3.72
CA TRP A 57 13.39 11.81 3.74
C TRP A 57 14.19 11.85 5.05
N ILE A 58 13.52 11.73 6.19
CA ILE A 58 14.17 11.74 7.51
C ILE A 58 14.71 10.37 7.95
N SER A 59 14.47 9.32 7.16
CA SER A 59 14.87 7.95 7.49
C SER A 59 16.40 7.85 7.69
N PRO A 60 16.87 7.27 8.80
CA PRO A 60 18.30 7.04 9.04
C PRO A 60 19.00 6.28 7.91
N GLU A 61 18.26 5.43 7.19
CA GLU A 61 18.77 4.66 6.06
C GLU A 61 19.32 5.54 4.92
N ARG A 62 18.88 6.80 4.80
CA ARG A 62 19.40 7.75 3.81
C ARG A 62 20.75 8.34 4.21
N LYS A 63 21.05 8.40 5.50
CA LYS A 63 22.34 8.87 6.03
C LYS A 63 23.41 7.79 5.99
N LEU A 64 23.01 6.52 5.96
CA LEU A 64 23.91 5.38 5.86
C LEU A 64 24.35 5.13 4.41
N HIS A 65 25.67 5.14 4.21
CA HIS A 65 26.29 4.76 2.95
C HIS A 65 26.01 3.27 2.65
N SER A 66 25.95 2.91 1.37
CA SER A 66 25.73 1.52 0.94
C SER A 66 26.75 0.56 1.54
N ASP A 67 27.98 1.00 1.73
CA ASP A 67 29.08 0.14 2.20
C ASP A 67 28.91 -0.26 3.66
N ILE A 68 28.36 0.65 4.48
CA ILE A 68 28.05 0.37 5.90
C ILE A 68 26.91 -0.64 5.97
N LEU A 69 25.85 -0.44 5.17
CA LEU A 69 24.74 -1.39 5.09
C LEU A 69 25.19 -2.76 4.59
N THR A 70 26.08 -2.79 3.59
CA THR A 70 26.66 -4.03 3.07
C THR A 70 27.42 -4.78 4.16
N THR A 71 28.23 -4.08 4.94
CA THR A 71 28.98 -4.66 6.07
C THR A 71 28.04 -5.23 7.15
N ILE A 72 26.98 -4.49 7.49
CA ILE A 72 25.97 -4.96 8.45
C ILE A 72 25.28 -6.22 7.92
N PHE A 73 24.86 -6.22 6.65
CA PHE A 73 24.19 -7.36 6.04
C PHE A 73 25.10 -8.59 5.93
N ASP A 74 26.39 -8.39 5.66
CA ASP A 74 27.41 -9.44 5.66
C ASP A 74 27.51 -10.14 7.02
N ILE A 75 27.53 -9.35 8.11
CA ILE A 75 27.53 -9.88 9.49
C ILE A 75 26.21 -10.62 9.77
N CYS A 76 25.06 -10.01 9.45
CA CYS A 76 23.76 -10.62 9.67
C CYS A 76 23.61 -11.94 8.90
N GLY A 77 24.08 -12.00 7.65
CA GLY A 77 24.03 -13.20 6.84
C GLY A 77 24.92 -14.32 7.34
N ALA A 78 26.09 -13.98 7.87
CA ALA A 78 27.00 -14.95 8.49
C ALA A 78 26.41 -15.58 9.75
N GLU A 79 25.64 -14.82 10.54
CA GLU A 79 24.96 -15.30 11.75
C GLU A 79 23.68 -16.08 11.43
N ASP A 80 22.82 -15.52 10.55
CA ASP A 80 21.54 -16.09 10.16
C ASP A 80 21.21 -15.80 8.69
N SER A 81 21.15 -16.86 7.89
CA SER A 81 20.84 -16.76 6.46
C SER A 81 19.41 -16.29 6.19
N ASP A 82 18.46 -16.57 7.09
CA ASP A 82 17.05 -16.19 6.90
C ASP A 82 16.84 -14.69 7.17
N SER A 83 17.67 -14.10 8.04
CA SER A 83 17.69 -12.66 8.30
C SER A 83 17.95 -11.85 7.04
N LEU A 84 18.73 -12.36 6.07
CA LEU A 84 18.99 -11.66 4.81
C LEU A 84 17.72 -11.46 3.96
N LEU A 85 16.86 -12.49 3.90
CA LEU A 85 15.60 -12.41 3.19
C LEU A 85 14.63 -11.42 3.87
N ASN A 86 14.66 -11.38 5.20
CA ASN A 86 13.88 -10.40 5.97
C ASN A 86 14.38 -8.97 5.77
N ILE A 87 15.71 -8.77 5.77
CA ILE A 87 16.37 -7.48 5.49
C ILE A 87 16.01 -6.98 4.08
N ALA A 88 16.04 -7.85 3.07
CA ALA A 88 15.67 -7.52 1.70
C ALA A 88 14.17 -7.13 1.53
N ARG A 89 13.33 -7.41 2.54
CA ARG A 89 11.91 -7.01 2.53
C ARG A 89 11.67 -5.62 3.11
N VAL A 90 12.63 -5.04 3.84
CA VAL A 90 12.48 -3.73 4.52
C VAL A 90 12.28 -2.59 3.52
N SER A 91 13.17 -2.43 2.54
CA SER A 91 13.07 -1.36 1.55
C SER A 91 13.66 -1.76 0.20
N ARG A 92 13.35 -1.00 -0.86
CA ARG A 92 13.93 -1.20 -2.20
C ARG A 92 15.45 -0.99 -2.19
N LYS A 93 15.94 -0.02 -1.41
CA LYS A 93 17.38 0.24 -1.26
C LYS A 93 18.08 -0.96 -0.60
N TRP A 94 17.52 -1.47 0.49
CA TRP A 94 18.11 -2.61 1.21
C TRP A 94 18.11 -3.86 0.35
N ARG A 95 17.02 -4.12 -0.37
CA ARG A 95 16.97 -5.18 -1.38
C ARG A 95 18.08 -5.01 -2.42
N ALA A 96 18.23 -3.83 -3.02
CA ALA A 96 19.26 -3.61 -4.03
C ALA A 96 20.67 -3.90 -3.50
N ILE A 97 20.95 -3.53 -2.25
CA ILE A 97 22.23 -3.80 -1.60
C ILE A 97 22.41 -5.31 -1.35
N VAL A 98 21.40 -5.99 -0.81
CA VAL A 98 21.44 -7.45 -0.61
C VAL A 98 21.64 -8.18 -1.93
N LEU A 99 20.83 -7.87 -2.96
CA LEU A 99 20.92 -8.51 -4.26
C LEU A 99 22.25 -8.20 -4.98
N GLY A 100 22.78 -6.98 -4.84
CA GLY A 100 24.02 -6.55 -5.47
C GLY A 100 25.30 -6.98 -4.76
N THR A 101 25.21 -7.51 -3.53
CA THR A 101 26.39 -7.95 -2.79
C THR A 101 26.56 -9.47 -2.90
N THR A 102 27.40 -9.93 -3.83
CA THR A 102 27.64 -11.36 -4.08
C THR A 102 28.02 -12.14 -2.82
N ARG A 103 28.79 -11.53 -1.91
CA ARG A 103 29.19 -12.15 -0.64
C ARG A 103 27.99 -12.49 0.24
N VAL A 104 26.98 -11.63 0.29
CA VAL A 104 25.76 -11.84 1.09
C VAL A 104 25.00 -13.08 0.63
N TRP A 105 24.99 -13.36 -0.68
CA TRP A 105 24.36 -14.57 -1.23
C TRP A 105 25.08 -15.86 -0.88
N SER A 106 26.39 -15.82 -0.61
CA SER A 106 27.14 -17.01 -0.22
C SER A 106 26.65 -17.61 1.11
N TYR A 107 25.97 -16.81 1.93
CA TYR A 107 25.39 -17.27 3.19
C TYR A 107 24.00 -17.90 3.05
N LEU A 108 23.30 -17.69 1.93
CA LEU A 108 21.98 -18.28 1.71
C LEU A 108 22.10 -19.80 1.59
N ARG A 109 21.80 -20.48 2.69
CA ARG A 109 21.68 -21.94 2.71
C ARG A 109 20.30 -22.30 2.23
N PHE A 110 20.20 -22.79 0.99
CA PHE A 110 19.00 -23.47 0.50
C PHE A 110 18.90 -24.84 1.18
N HIS A 111 18.60 -24.88 2.47
CA HIS A 111 18.10 -26.11 3.09
C HIS A 111 16.67 -26.32 2.61
N ASN A 112 16.24 -27.57 2.44
CA ASN A 112 14.97 -28.00 1.83
C ASN A 112 13.67 -27.45 2.50
N HIS A 113 13.80 -26.52 3.44
CA HIS A 113 12.72 -25.81 4.12
C HIS A 113 12.81 -24.28 4.01
N ALA A 114 13.72 -23.73 3.18
CA ALA A 114 13.77 -22.31 2.89
C ALA A 114 12.37 -21.87 2.49
N ASN A 115 11.81 -20.94 3.27
CA ASN A 115 10.41 -20.55 3.23
C ASN A 115 10.10 -20.06 1.81
N THR A 116 9.55 -20.94 0.96
CA THR A 116 9.41 -20.72 -0.48
C THR A 116 8.70 -19.41 -0.77
N SER A 117 7.78 -19.03 0.12
CA SER A 117 7.07 -17.75 0.11
C SER A 117 7.97 -16.51 0.22
N ALA A 118 9.02 -16.53 1.05
CA ALA A 118 9.94 -15.42 1.26
C ALA A 118 10.91 -15.27 0.09
N VAL A 119 11.38 -16.41 -0.43
CA VAL A 119 12.23 -16.48 -1.62
C VAL A 119 11.47 -16.00 -2.85
N GLN A 120 10.26 -16.52 -3.07
CA GLN A 120 9.37 -16.09 -4.15
C GLN A 120 9.02 -14.60 -4.05
N ALA A 121 8.69 -14.09 -2.86
CA ALA A 121 8.44 -12.66 -2.68
C ALA A 121 9.68 -11.79 -2.96
N CYS A 122 10.90 -12.30 -2.73
CA CYS A 122 12.11 -11.61 -3.17
C CYS A 122 12.26 -11.59 -4.70
N PHE A 123 11.99 -12.72 -5.36
CA PHE A 123 12.05 -12.84 -6.82
C PHE A 123 11.00 -11.98 -7.54
N GLU A 124 9.75 -12.00 -7.11
CA GLU A 124 8.68 -11.19 -7.71
C GLU A 124 8.96 -9.68 -7.60
N ARG A 125 9.78 -9.28 -6.62
CA ARG A 125 10.11 -7.89 -6.31
C ARG A 125 11.52 -7.48 -6.76
N SER A 126 12.26 -8.35 -7.46
CA SER A 126 13.63 -8.06 -7.90
C SER A 126 13.69 -7.27 -9.22
N ASN A 127 12.63 -7.28 -10.04
CA ASN A 127 12.60 -6.56 -11.32
C ASN A 127 12.84 -5.04 -11.12
N PRO A 128 13.85 -4.39 -11.72
CA PRO A 128 14.72 -4.81 -12.84
C PRO A 128 16.16 -5.21 -12.47
N LEU A 129 16.47 -5.49 -11.21
CA LEU A 129 17.81 -5.85 -10.77
C LEU A 129 18.12 -7.31 -11.19
N PRO A 130 19.10 -7.55 -12.08
CA PRO A 130 19.51 -8.90 -12.43
C PRO A 130 20.10 -9.57 -11.18
N LEU A 131 19.73 -10.85 -10.99
CA LEU A 131 20.39 -11.69 -10.01
C LEU A 131 21.73 -12.10 -10.61
N HIS A 132 22.82 -11.70 -9.96
CA HIS A 132 24.19 -12.05 -10.35
C HIS A 132 24.66 -13.30 -9.62
#